data_AF-A0A3M1MWX6-F1
#
_entry.id   AF-A0A3M1MWX6-F1
#
_cell.length_a   1.000
_cell.length_b   1.000
_cell.length_c   1.000
_cell.angle_alpha   90.00
_cell.angle_beta   90.00
_cell.angle_gamma   90.00
#
_symmetry.space_group_name_H-M   'P 1'
#
loop_
_entity.id
_entity.type
_entity.pdbx_description
1 polymer ?
#
loop_
_entity_poly.entity_id
_entity_poly.type
_entity_poly.pdbx_seq_one_letter_code
_entity_poly.pdbx_strand_id
1 'polypeptide(L)'
;MFRRKRNVEQSKWRWGFNRWLVLFFIVGGIVAARFYPPIRPHVQLPAEPLSHTPLFTLPVIGDFYLTNTLVALVLVDIILLLLAFSIRQQVKSGGKQMLKGIGGAVEALLEALYGMTESTAGKWAKAIFPYFATIMLMVLVANWMELIPGVDSIGFLEK
;
A
#
# COMPACT_ATOMS: atom_id res chain seq x y z
N MET A 1 14.72 33.16 52.89
CA MET A 1 15.59 32.81 51.74
C MET A 1 15.99 31.33 51.88
N PHE A 2 15.38 30.39 51.14
CA PHE A 2 15.86 29.00 51.08
C PHE A 2 15.65 28.41 49.69
N ARG A 3 16.74 28.33 48.92
CA ARG A 3 16.82 27.76 47.57
C ARG A 3 17.09 26.27 47.68
N ARG A 4 16.06 25.42 47.58
CA ARG A 4 16.23 23.96 47.45
C ARG A 4 16.82 23.63 46.08
N LYS A 5 18.07 23.15 46.05
CA LYS A 5 18.67 22.51 44.87
C LYS A 5 17.93 21.18 44.62
N ARG A 6 17.25 21.06 43.47
CA ARG A 6 16.79 19.77 42.96
C ARG A 6 17.99 19.06 42.36
N ASN A 7 18.47 18.01 43.02
CA ASN A 7 19.43 17.08 42.42
C ASN A 7 18.66 16.24 41.39
N VAL A 8 19.04 16.39 40.12
CA VAL A 8 18.59 15.49 39.04
C VAL A 8 19.50 14.28 39.11
N GLU A 9 19.01 13.16 39.66
CA GLU A 9 19.73 11.89 39.58
C GLU A 9 19.81 11.47 38.10
N GLN A 10 21.02 11.45 37.56
CA GLN A 10 21.27 10.82 36.26
C GLN A 10 21.15 9.31 36.44
N SER A 11 20.17 8.70 35.77
CA SER A 11 19.97 7.26 35.78
C SER A 11 21.24 6.58 35.27
N LYS A 12 21.91 5.82 36.14
CA LYS A 12 23.11 5.06 35.79
C LYS A 12 22.67 3.88 34.93
N TRP A 13 22.94 3.97 33.62
CA TRP A 13 22.76 2.89 32.66
C TRP A 13 23.39 1.61 33.23
N ARG A 14 22.61 0.55 33.41
CA ARG A 14 23.10 -0.71 34.00
C ARG A 14 23.68 -1.57 32.88
N TRP A 15 25.00 -1.66 32.80
CA TRP A 15 25.72 -2.44 31.78
C TRP A 15 25.66 -3.94 32.12
N GLY A 16 24.51 -4.57 31.86
CA GLY A 16 24.27 -6.00 32.09
C GLY A 16 24.18 -6.84 30.81
N PHE A 17 23.71 -8.09 30.97
CA PHE A 17 23.55 -9.13 29.92
C PHE A 17 22.89 -8.63 28.62
N ASN A 18 21.98 -7.66 28.70
CA ASN A 18 21.30 -7.06 27.56
C ASN A 18 22.27 -6.50 26.50
N ARG A 19 23.49 -6.09 26.88
CA ARG A 19 24.49 -5.57 25.93
C ARG A 19 25.08 -6.67 25.05
N TRP A 20 25.27 -7.87 25.60
CA TRP A 20 25.72 -9.03 24.82
C TRP A 20 24.64 -9.52 23.87
N LEU A 21 23.39 -9.48 24.31
CA LEU A 21 22.24 -9.81 23.46
C LEU A 21 22.08 -8.80 22.32
N VAL A 22 22.23 -7.50 22.59
CA VAL A 22 22.24 -6.46 21.53
C VAL A 22 23.40 -6.67 20.56
N LEU A 23 24.61 -6.94 21.05
CA LEU A 23 25.76 -7.23 20.18
C LEU A 23 25.55 -8.49 19.35
N PHE A 24 24.96 -9.54 19.92
CA PHE A 24 24.62 -10.77 19.20
C PHE A 24 23.61 -10.49 18.07
N PHE A 25 22.57 -9.69 18.31
CA PHE A 25 21.62 -9.31 17.25
C PHE A 25 22.25 -8.42 16.19
N ILE A 26 23.16 -7.51 16.56
CA ILE A 26 23.88 -6.66 15.60
C ILE A 26 24.80 -7.51 14.72
N VAL A 27 25.64 -8.34 15.32
CA VAL A 27 26.59 -9.20 14.59
C VAL A 27 25.82 -10.24 13.78
N GLY A 28 24.81 -10.87 14.37
CA GLY A 28 23.92 -11.81 13.68
C GLY A 28 23.20 -11.18 12.49
N GLY A 29 22.74 -9.93 12.62
CA GLY A 29 22.14 -9.17 11.52
C GLY A 29 23.13 -8.88 10.39
N ILE A 30 24.38 -8.50 10.72
CA ILE A 30 25.44 -8.27 9.72
C ILE A 30 25.80 -9.57 8.99
N VAL A 31 25.90 -10.67 9.73
CA VAL A 31 26.20 -12.00 9.16
C VAL A 31 25.04 -12.48 8.29
N ALA A 32 23.80 -12.35 8.75
CA ALA A 32 22.60 -12.70 7.97
C ALA A 32 22.49 -11.88 6.68
N ALA A 33 22.77 -10.57 6.73
CA ALA A 33 22.77 -9.70 5.55
C ALA A 33 23.85 -10.06 4.52
N ARG A 34 24.94 -10.73 4.94
CA ARG A 34 25.95 -11.28 4.03
C ARG A 34 25.51 -12.57 3.36
N PHE A 35 24.79 -13.44 4.08
CA PHE A 35 24.28 -14.72 3.55
C PHE A 35 23.01 -14.56 2.72
N TYR A 36 22.18 -13.58 3.06
CA TYR A 36 20.96 -13.22 2.36
C TYR A 36 21.09 -11.76 1.90
N PRO A 37 21.83 -11.50 0.80
CA PRO A 37 21.88 -10.16 0.25
C PRO A 37 20.44 -9.71 -0.02
N PRO A 38 20.06 -8.47 0.36
CA PRO A 38 18.72 -7.98 0.11
C PRO A 38 18.44 -8.09 -1.38
N ILE A 39 17.24 -8.60 -1.70
CA ILE A 39 16.76 -8.75 -3.08
C ILE A 39 16.91 -7.39 -3.73
N ARG A 40 17.85 -7.26 -4.68
CA ARG A 40 18.07 -6.00 -5.40
C ARG A 40 16.91 -5.88 -6.39
N PRO A 41 15.95 -4.98 -6.19
CA PRO A 41 14.85 -4.86 -7.12
C PRO A 41 15.36 -4.04 -8.30
N HIS A 42 15.61 -4.70 -9.42
CA HIS A 42 15.48 -4.04 -10.70
C HIS A 42 15.20 -5.09 -11.78
N VAL A 43 14.02 -5.00 -12.39
CA VAL A 43 13.88 -4.89 -13.84
C VAL A 43 12.65 -4.00 -14.06
N GLN A 44 12.90 -2.73 -14.36
CA GLN A 44 11.86 -1.85 -14.91
C GLN A 44 11.79 -2.17 -16.40
N LEU A 45 10.96 -3.14 -16.77
CA LEU A 45 10.60 -3.33 -18.17
C LEU A 45 9.60 -2.23 -18.54
N PRO A 46 9.82 -1.48 -19.64
CA PRO A 46 8.79 -0.60 -20.16
C PRO A 46 7.54 -1.43 -20.45
N ALA A 47 6.37 -0.81 -20.30
CA ALA A 47 5.09 -1.48 -20.51
C ALA A 47 5.06 -2.10 -21.92
N GLU A 48 5.04 -3.44 -21.98
CA GLU A 48 5.10 -4.17 -23.25
C GLU A 48 3.79 -3.97 -24.02
N PRO A 49 3.85 -3.53 -25.29
CA PRO A 49 2.67 -3.43 -26.12
C PRO A 49 2.14 -4.84 -26.44
N LEU A 50 0.90 -5.12 -26.06
CA LEU A 50 0.18 -6.34 -26.40
C LEU A 50 -0.39 -6.30 -27.83
N SER A 51 -0.41 -5.12 -28.47
CA SER A 51 -0.88 -4.93 -29.85
C SER A 51 0.29 -4.62 -30.79
N HIS A 52 0.40 -5.37 -31.89
CA HIS A 52 1.39 -5.09 -32.94
C HIS A 52 1.08 -3.78 -33.71
N THR A 53 -0.19 -3.35 -33.71
CA THR A 53 -0.62 -2.08 -34.31
C THR A 53 -1.06 -1.09 -33.23
N PRO A 54 -0.85 0.21 -33.43
CA PRO A 54 -1.37 1.22 -32.53
C PRO A 54 -2.92 1.24 -32.59
N LEU A 55 -3.55 1.45 -31.44
CA LEU A 55 -5.01 1.59 -31.32
C LEU A 55 -5.49 2.87 -32.01
N PHE A 56 -4.75 3.96 -31.81
CA PHE A 56 -5.00 5.25 -32.45
C PHE A 56 -3.73 6.11 -32.39
N THR A 57 -3.63 7.08 -33.30
CA THR A 57 -2.49 7.99 -33.39
C THR A 57 -2.97 9.42 -33.08
N LEU A 58 -2.39 10.05 -32.08
CA LEU A 58 -2.73 11.44 -31.72
C LEU A 58 -1.73 12.40 -32.36
N PRO A 59 -2.19 13.51 -32.98
CA PRO A 59 -1.32 14.42 -33.73
C PRO A 59 -0.24 15.14 -32.89
N VAL A 60 -0.32 15.06 -31.55
CA VAL A 60 0.65 15.69 -30.62
C VAL A 60 1.38 14.66 -29.74
N ILE A 61 0.78 13.50 -29.49
CA ILE A 61 1.26 12.52 -28.49
C ILE A 61 1.90 11.29 -29.15
N GLY A 62 1.60 11.03 -30.44
CA GLY A 62 2.11 9.89 -31.19
C GLY A 62 1.19 8.66 -31.12
N ASP A 63 1.77 7.50 -31.40
CA ASP A 63 1.09 6.21 -31.52
C ASP A 63 0.73 5.63 -30.16
N PHE A 64 -0.55 5.33 -29.93
CA PHE A 64 -1.04 4.77 -28.68
C PHE A 64 -1.20 3.25 -28.79
N TYR A 65 -0.48 2.51 -27.95
CA TYR A 65 -0.51 1.04 -27.91
C TYR A 65 -1.28 0.54 -26.69
N LEU A 66 -1.94 -0.62 -26.84
CA LEU A 66 -2.47 -1.33 -25.68
C LEU A 66 -1.32 -2.05 -24.97
N THR A 67 -0.96 -1.63 -23.76
CA THR A 67 0.12 -2.25 -22.99
C THR A 67 -0.41 -3.13 -21.87
N ASN A 68 0.42 -4.07 -21.40
CA ASN A 68 0.03 -4.95 -20.29
C ASN A 68 -0.35 -4.15 -19.03
N THR A 69 0.38 -3.09 -18.73
CA THR A 69 0.09 -2.18 -17.61
C THR A 69 -1.27 -1.49 -17.75
N LEU A 70 -1.68 -1.11 -18.98
CA LEU A 70 -3.02 -0.54 -19.20
C LEU A 70 -4.13 -1.57 -18.93
N VAL A 71 -3.92 -2.82 -19.33
CA VAL A 71 -4.86 -3.92 -19.02
C VAL A 71 -4.91 -4.19 -17.52
N ALA A 72 -3.76 -4.24 -16.85
CA ALA A 72 -3.68 -4.42 -15.40
C ALA A 72 -4.41 -3.29 -14.66
N LEU A 73 -4.26 -2.04 -15.09
CA LEU A 73 -4.96 -0.89 -14.52
C LEU A 73 -6.49 -1.02 -14.66
N VAL A 74 -6.98 -1.43 -15.84
CA VAL A 74 -8.41 -1.68 -16.07
C VAL A 74 -8.95 -2.80 -15.15
N LEU A 75 -8.15 -3.85 -14.92
CA LEU A 75 -8.53 -4.93 -14.00
C LEU A 75 -8.63 -4.44 -12.55
N VAL A 76 -7.67 -3.62 -12.09
CA VAL A 76 -7.72 -2.98 -10.77
C VAL A 76 -9.01 -2.15 -10.63
N ASP A 77 -9.33 -1.34 -11.65
CA ASP A 77 -10.54 -0.50 -11.65
C ASP A 77 -11.83 -1.33 -11.55
N ILE A 78 -11.91 -2.45 -12.30
CA ILE A 78 -13.06 -3.36 -12.23
C ILE A 78 -13.25 -3.90 -10.81
N ILE A 79 -12.16 -4.34 -10.16
CA ILE A 79 -12.22 -4.88 -8.79
C ILE A 79 -12.68 -3.80 -7.80
N LEU A 80 -12.15 -2.58 -7.91
CA LEU A 80 -12.57 -1.46 -7.06
C LEU A 80 -14.04 -1.09 -7.25
N LEU A 81 -14.51 -1.06 -8.50
CA LEU A 81 -15.92 -0.76 -8.80
C LEU A 81 -16.85 -1.84 -8.25
N LEU A 82 -16.48 -3.12 -8.33
CA LEU A 82 -17.23 -4.22 -7.73
C LEU A 82 -17.26 -4.11 -6.21
N LEU A 83 -16.13 -3.79 -5.58
CA LEU A 83 -16.05 -3.57 -4.13
C LEU A 83 -16.96 -2.39 -3.71
N ALA A 84 -16.88 -1.26 -4.42
CA ALA A 84 -17.70 -0.08 -4.16
C ALA A 84 -19.19 -0.39 -4.33
N PHE A 85 -19.58 -1.15 -5.36
CA PHE A 85 -20.95 -1.56 -5.57
C PHE A 85 -21.45 -2.50 -4.46
N SER A 86 -20.62 -3.44 -4.03
CA SER A 86 -20.93 -4.37 -2.93
C SER A 86 -21.21 -3.61 -1.63
N ILE A 87 -20.35 -2.66 -1.26
CA ILE A 87 -20.54 -1.79 -0.08
C ILE A 87 -21.83 -0.99 -0.23
N ARG A 88 -22.04 -0.35 -1.40
CA ARG A 88 -23.24 0.45 -1.66
C ARG A 88 -24.52 -0.37 -1.51
N GLN A 89 -24.52 -1.61 -1.98
CA GLN A 89 -25.67 -2.50 -1.87
C GLN A 89 -25.93 -2.87 -0.40
N GLN A 90 -24.89 -3.20 0.36
CA GLN A 90 -24.99 -3.52 1.79
C GLN A 90 -25.55 -2.35 2.61
N VAL A 91 -25.11 -1.12 2.33
CA VAL A 91 -25.62 0.09 2.99
C VAL A 91 -27.10 0.32 2.67
N LYS A 92 -27.49 0.15 1.39
CA LYS A 92 -28.89 0.35 0.94
C LYS A 92 -29.86 -0.70 1.46
N SER A 93 -29.42 -1.94 1.67
CA SER A 93 -30.27 -3.05 2.11
C SER A 93 -30.67 -3.00 3.60
N GLY A 94 -30.38 -1.91 4.32
CA GLY A 94 -30.91 -1.66 5.67
C GLY A 94 -29.90 -1.86 6.82
N GLY A 95 -28.63 -1.50 6.61
CA GLY A 95 -27.51 -1.70 7.54
C GLY A 95 -27.60 -0.92 8.86
N LYS A 96 -28.43 -1.39 9.79
CA LYS A 96 -28.24 -1.21 11.25
C LYS A 96 -27.66 -2.45 11.92
N GLN A 97 -27.49 -3.53 11.16
CA GLN A 97 -26.92 -4.78 11.65
C GLN A 97 -25.42 -4.75 11.35
N MET A 98 -24.61 -4.78 12.42
CA MET A 98 -23.15 -4.93 12.40
C MET A 98 -22.71 -5.82 11.23
N LEU A 99 -21.99 -5.24 10.27
CA LEU A 99 -21.56 -5.92 9.05
C LEU A 99 -20.75 -7.17 9.45
N LYS A 100 -21.29 -8.38 9.23
CA LYS A 100 -20.59 -9.63 9.52
C LYS A 100 -19.74 -10.05 8.30
N GLY A 101 -18.52 -10.51 8.54
CA GLY A 101 -17.61 -11.00 7.50
C GLY A 101 -16.88 -9.88 6.74
N ILE A 102 -16.74 -10.03 5.42
CA ILE A 102 -15.93 -9.14 4.56
C ILE A 102 -16.42 -7.69 4.61
N GLY A 103 -17.74 -7.46 4.69
CA GLY A 103 -18.30 -6.10 4.80
C GLY A 103 -17.85 -5.36 6.06
N GLY A 104 -17.67 -6.08 7.18
CA GLY A 104 -17.23 -5.47 8.44
C GLY A 104 -15.74 -5.14 8.43
N ALA A 105 -14.92 -5.94 7.76
CA ALA A 105 -13.51 -5.63 7.55
C ALA A 105 -13.33 -4.37 6.69
N VAL A 106 -14.17 -4.21 5.66
CA VAL A 106 -14.16 -3.02 4.79
C VAL A 106 -14.67 -1.78 5.52
N GLU A 107 -15.71 -1.90 6.35
CA GLU A 107 -16.18 -0.81 7.22
C GLU A 107 -15.08 -0.36 8.19
N ALA A 108 -14.45 -1.30 8.90
CA ALA A 108 -13.35 -1.02 9.80
C ALA A 108 -12.15 -0.37 9.09
N LEU A 109 -11.84 -0.80 7.86
CA LEU A 109 -10.80 -0.20 7.03
C LEU A 109 -11.16 1.25 6.65
N LEU A 110 -12.38 1.51 6.19
CA LEU A 110 -12.83 2.85 5.84
C LEU A 110 -12.88 3.79 7.05
N GLU A 111 -13.28 3.28 8.21
CA GLU A 111 -13.25 4.03 9.47
C GLU A 111 -11.83 4.37 9.89
N ALA A 112 -10.89 3.42 9.79
CA ALA A 112 -9.47 3.68 10.05
C ALA A 112 -8.88 4.72 9.08
N LEU A 113 -9.20 4.63 7.79
CA LEU A 113 -8.78 5.60 6.78
C LEU A 113 -9.39 6.99 7.06
N TYR A 114 -10.66 7.04 7.49
CA TYR A 114 -11.32 8.29 7.84
C TYR A 114 -10.68 8.92 9.06
N GLY A 115 -10.41 8.15 10.13
CA GLY A 115 -9.71 8.64 11.32
C GLY A 115 -8.30 9.14 11.01
N MET A 116 -7.56 8.46 10.12
CA MET A 116 -6.26 8.94 9.65
C MET A 116 -6.39 10.27 8.89
N THR A 117 -7.39 10.37 8.01
CA THR A 117 -7.67 11.60 7.27
C THR A 117 -8.07 12.74 8.21
N GLU A 118 -8.90 12.47 9.22
CA GLU A 118 -9.32 13.45 10.22
C GLU A 118 -8.15 13.94 11.08
N SER A 119 -7.28 13.04 11.52
CA SER A 119 -6.07 13.42 12.29
C SER A 119 -5.09 14.28 11.49
N THR A 120 -5.05 14.12 10.16
CA THR A 120 -4.11 14.82 9.28
C THR A 120 -4.69 16.11 8.69
N ALA A 121 -5.93 16.07 8.20
CA ALA A 121 -6.57 17.15 7.46
C ALA A 121 -7.63 17.92 8.28
N GLY A 122 -8.00 17.42 9.46
CA GLY A 122 -8.96 18.07 10.36
C GLY A 122 -10.26 18.47 9.67
N LYS A 123 -10.53 19.78 9.62
CA LYS A 123 -11.75 20.34 9.02
C LYS A 123 -11.96 19.99 7.54
N TRP A 124 -10.89 19.67 6.81
CA TRP A 124 -10.95 19.31 5.38
C TRP A 124 -11.11 17.81 5.15
N ALA A 125 -11.18 17.00 6.21
CA ALA A 125 -11.20 15.55 6.09
C ALA A 125 -12.36 15.04 5.21
N LYS A 126 -13.56 15.61 5.33
CA LYS A 126 -14.71 15.21 4.51
C LYS A 126 -14.50 15.45 3.00
N ALA A 127 -13.74 16.49 2.64
CA ALA A 127 -13.46 16.82 1.24
C ALA A 127 -12.32 15.97 0.68
N ILE A 128 -11.32 15.65 1.50
CA ILE A 128 -10.10 14.92 1.10
C ILE A 128 -10.31 13.41 1.14
N PHE A 129 -11.11 12.93 2.09
CA PHE A 129 -11.32 11.51 2.33
C PHE A 129 -11.69 10.70 1.08
N PRO A 130 -12.62 11.14 0.19
CA PRO A 130 -12.94 10.37 -1.01
C PRO A 130 -11.74 10.13 -1.92
N TYR A 131 -10.89 11.16 -2.10
CA TYR A 131 -9.68 11.05 -2.91
C TYR A 131 -8.63 10.17 -2.23
N PHE A 132 -8.38 10.41 -0.93
CA PHE A 132 -7.41 9.64 -0.16
C PHE A 132 -7.80 8.16 -0.10
N ALA A 133 -9.06 7.85 0.22
CA ALA A 133 -9.57 6.49 0.27
C ALA A 133 -9.46 5.80 -1.10
N THR A 134 -9.80 6.50 -2.20
CA THR A 134 -9.68 5.93 -3.55
C THR A 134 -8.23 5.59 -3.90
N ILE A 135 -7.30 6.51 -3.64
CA ILE A 135 -5.87 6.28 -3.90
C ILE A 135 -5.36 5.11 -3.05
N MET A 136 -5.69 5.09 -1.75
CA MET A 136 -5.25 4.02 -0.84
C MET A 136 -5.80 2.66 -1.24
N LEU A 137 -7.09 2.58 -1.58
CA LEU A 137 -7.72 1.33 -2.01
C LEU A 137 -7.16 0.87 -3.36
N MET A 138 -6.94 1.80 -4.30
CA MET A 138 -6.33 1.48 -5.59
C MET A 138 -4.93 0.89 -5.42
N VAL A 139 -4.06 1.55 -4.65
CA VAL A 139 -2.69 1.08 -4.41
C VAL A 139 -2.72 -0.26 -3.67
N LEU A 140 -3.61 -0.44 -2.69
CA LEU A 140 -3.75 -1.71 -1.98
C LEU A 140 -4.10 -2.86 -2.93
N VAL A 141 -5.10 -2.67 -3.79
CA VAL A 141 -5.55 -3.68 -4.75
C VAL A 141 -4.49 -3.93 -5.83
N ALA A 142 -3.86 -2.88 -6.36
CA ALA A 142 -2.78 -3.01 -7.33
C ALA A 142 -1.61 -3.84 -6.76
N ASN A 143 -1.16 -3.53 -5.55
CA ASN A 143 -0.09 -4.28 -4.88
C ASN A 143 -0.49 -5.73 -4.59
N TRP A 144 -1.76 -5.99 -4.29
CA TRP A 144 -2.26 -7.35 -4.09
C TRP A 144 -2.38 -8.14 -5.39
N MET A 145 -2.66 -7.46 -6.50
CA MET A 145 -2.64 -8.08 -7.81
C MET A 145 -1.22 -8.43 -8.25
N GLU A 146 -0.23 -7.57 -8.00
CA GLU A 146 1.19 -7.87 -8.31
C GLU A 146 1.72 -9.12 -7.59
N LEU A 147 1.16 -9.45 -6.41
CA LEU A 147 1.48 -10.70 -5.72
C LEU A 147 0.98 -11.95 -6.45
N ILE A 148 0.03 -11.81 -7.38
CA ILE A 148 -0.48 -12.91 -8.21
C ILE A 148 0.47 -13.07 -9.41
N PRO A 149 1.22 -14.18 -9.52
CA PRO A 149 2.05 -14.42 -10.70
C PRO A 149 1.15 -14.51 -11.94
N GLY A 150 1.32 -13.59 -12.89
CA GLY A 150 0.57 -13.58 -14.14
C GLY A 150 0.21 -12.20 -14.69
N VAL A 151 0.00 -11.18 -13.85
CA VAL A 151 -0.47 -9.86 -14.34
C VAL A 151 0.56 -9.13 -15.19
N ASP A 152 1.83 -9.20 -14.80
CA ASP A 152 2.95 -8.65 -15.59
C ASP A 152 3.67 -9.72 -16.43
N SER A 153 3.38 -11.01 -16.19
CA SER A 153 4.08 -12.13 -16.82
C SER A 153 3.41 -12.67 -18.09
N ILE A 154 2.23 -12.17 -18.46
CA ILE A 154 1.58 -12.50 -19.73
C ILE A 154 2.12 -11.56 -20.81
N GLY A 155 3.33 -11.85 -21.30
CA GLY A 155 3.84 -11.36 -22.57
C GLY A 155 3.81 -12.52 -23.56
N PHE A 156 3.35 -12.31 -24.79
CA PHE A 156 3.50 -13.34 -25.82
C PHE A 156 5.00 -13.59 -26.02
N LEU A 157 5.43 -14.84 -25.92
CA LEU A 157 6.77 -15.23 -26.38
C LEU A 157 6.81 -15.07 -27.89
N GLU A 158 7.31 -13.93 -28.35
CA GLU A 158 7.64 -13.73 -29.75
C GLU A 158 8.77 -14.71 -30.10
N LYS A 159 8.53 -15.57 -31.10
CA LYS A 159 9.52 -16.52 -31.61
C LYS A 159 10.45 -15.86 -32.60
#